data_AF-A0AB33JIV0-F1
#
_entry.id   AF-A0AB33JIV0-F1
#
_cell.length_a   1.000
_cell.length_b   1.000
_cell.length_c   1.000
_cell.angle_alpha   90.00
_cell.angle_beta   90.00
_cell.angle_gamma   90.00
#
_symmetry.space_group_name_H-M   'P 1'
#
loop_
_entity.id
_entity.type
_entity.pdbx_description
1 polymer ?
#
loop_
_entity_poly.entity_id
_entity_poly.type
_entity_poly.pdbx_seq_one_letter_code
_entity_poly.pdbx_strand_id
1 'polypeptide(L)'
;MLKFKALTTADKEVIQDYTLWGERQNCDLSFANIFSWRFLYNTEWTIVDDFLVFRFYTGQHLAYMMPIPHPKTTADGSRKVEICDECSANVIREIRNDSIAMGHPFLMLGVCNFCVDIIESAFPDTFSITPDRDYSDYIYLRTKLTTLSGKKLQSKRNHINKFKSLYPNYEYRPLTTDMIPECQRLAGEWRAGQEDDTEGHSIYSEMRSMTRAFDHWDELGLTGGTIWVDGKLIAFTYGNPINQTTFDVCVEKADTSYEGAFSIINQEFAKHIPEQYVYINREEDMGDEGLRKAKLSYKPDILLEKNVIMEKRPLAQFEDQNRIKEEVKKLWKDTFHDSDAFVNLYFDRVYRPEYNICCQLDYHVSAALQTLPYPLLYHGTEVKTAYISGVSVQEESRKQNIGSNLMAQAHFSLFHHDVVFAALIPAEPWLYDWYGKQGYARCITCMPNPADAATVPFAEYDKRQRERTCTLLHNEEQLAVVQEDIRLAGKDYRPATEAIPAMLRIINAKSALQLWASRHPEAACSIRVKHDRDIPMNNAYYIIEKGKVRKTDEPNSNAKIMSMAQLAEFIFADEMAQMELMLN
;
A
#
# COMPACT_ATOMS: atom_id res chain seq x y z
N MET A 1 -5.39 18.00 -5.64
CA MET A 1 -5.31 16.53 -5.41
C MET A 1 -6.31 15.84 -6.29
N LEU A 2 -5.85 14.79 -6.98
CA LEU A 2 -6.66 13.95 -7.86
C LEU A 2 -7.56 13.03 -7.02
N LYS A 3 -8.73 12.69 -7.56
CA LYS A 3 -9.72 11.84 -6.88
C LYS A 3 -9.61 10.40 -7.35
N PHE A 4 -8.80 9.62 -6.64
CA PHE A 4 -8.62 8.20 -6.91
C PHE A 4 -9.74 7.33 -6.34
N LYS A 5 -9.99 6.20 -7.02
CA LYS A 5 -10.90 5.14 -6.60
C LYS A 5 -10.11 3.84 -6.40
N ALA A 6 -10.40 3.14 -5.31
CA ALA A 6 -9.88 1.80 -5.10
C ALA A 6 -10.31 0.86 -6.23
N LEU A 7 -9.35 0.14 -6.83
CA LEU A 7 -9.63 -0.80 -7.90
C LEU A 7 -10.41 -2.03 -7.40
N THR A 8 -11.40 -2.46 -8.17
CA THR A 8 -12.22 -3.65 -7.94
C THR A 8 -12.42 -4.45 -9.23
N THR A 9 -12.95 -5.67 -9.14
CA THR A 9 -13.27 -6.47 -10.35
C THR A 9 -14.34 -5.82 -11.22
N ALA A 10 -15.22 -4.98 -10.65
CA ALA A 10 -16.23 -4.23 -11.39
C ALA A 10 -15.64 -3.17 -12.34
N ASP A 11 -14.38 -2.77 -12.13
CA ASP A 11 -13.72 -1.75 -12.96
C ASP A 11 -13.11 -2.35 -14.25
N LYS A 12 -13.17 -3.67 -14.43
CA LYS A 12 -12.52 -4.40 -15.54
C LYS A 12 -12.78 -3.78 -16.90
N GLU A 13 -14.05 -3.57 -17.23
CA GLU A 13 -14.46 -3.05 -18.54
C GLU A 13 -13.87 -1.66 -18.78
N VAL A 14 -13.90 -0.77 -17.79
CA VAL A 14 -13.35 0.58 -17.89
C VAL A 14 -11.83 0.54 -18.06
N ILE A 15 -11.13 -0.28 -17.28
CA ILE A 15 -9.66 -0.39 -17.39
C ILE A 15 -9.26 -0.98 -18.74
N GLN A 16 -9.90 -2.06 -19.17
CA GLN A 16 -9.60 -2.73 -20.43
C GLN A 16 -9.99 -1.89 -21.65
N ASP A 17 -10.92 -0.94 -21.51
CA ASP A 17 -11.21 0.05 -22.54
C ASP A 17 -10.00 0.93 -22.90
N TYR A 18 -9.08 1.12 -21.95
CA TYR A 18 -7.82 1.82 -22.16
C TYR A 18 -6.68 0.87 -22.54
N THR A 19 -6.51 -0.23 -21.80
CA THR A 19 -5.32 -1.08 -21.97
C THR A 19 -5.37 -1.93 -23.23
N LEU A 20 -6.57 -2.33 -23.70
CA LEU A 20 -6.63 -3.31 -24.78
C LEU A 20 -6.24 -2.78 -26.15
N TRP A 21 -6.38 -1.47 -26.39
CA TRP A 21 -6.30 -0.87 -27.73
C TRP A 21 -5.02 -0.05 -27.99
N GLY A 22 -4.11 -0.01 -27.01
CA GLY A 22 -2.79 0.60 -27.15
C GLY A 22 -1.71 -0.41 -27.55
N GLU A 23 -0.54 0.11 -27.92
CA GLU A 23 0.63 -0.71 -28.30
C GLU A 23 1.48 -1.15 -27.09
N ARG A 24 1.12 -0.73 -25.87
CA ARG A 24 1.87 -1.10 -24.65
C ARG A 24 1.70 -2.58 -24.34
N GLN A 25 2.83 -3.24 -24.06
CA GLN A 25 2.91 -4.68 -23.89
C GLN A 25 3.40 -5.10 -22.49
N ASN A 26 3.50 -4.17 -21.52
CA ASN A 26 4.00 -4.51 -20.20
C ASN A 26 2.96 -5.31 -19.38
N CYS A 27 3.43 -6.33 -18.67
CA CYS A 27 2.59 -7.24 -17.87
C CYS A 27 1.81 -6.50 -16.78
N ASP A 28 2.29 -5.36 -16.30
CA ASP A 28 1.61 -4.54 -15.28
C ASP A 28 0.27 -3.97 -15.77
N LEU A 29 -0.01 -4.01 -17.08
CA LEU A 29 -1.29 -3.58 -17.66
C LEU A 29 -2.31 -4.72 -17.84
N SER A 30 -1.91 -5.96 -17.58
CA SER A 30 -2.82 -7.10 -17.47
C SER A 30 -3.79 -6.84 -16.32
N PHE A 31 -5.11 -6.83 -16.59
CA PHE A 31 -6.10 -6.55 -15.54
C PHE A 31 -6.01 -7.56 -14.38
N ALA A 32 -5.64 -8.80 -14.69
CA ALA A 32 -5.37 -9.82 -13.69
C ALA A 32 -4.28 -9.37 -12.71
N ASN A 33 -3.16 -8.86 -13.20
CA ASN A 33 -2.05 -8.39 -12.37
C ASN A 33 -2.41 -7.14 -11.56
N ILE A 34 -3.04 -6.14 -12.19
CA ILE A 34 -3.46 -4.91 -11.50
C ILE A 34 -4.37 -5.24 -10.30
N PHE A 35 -5.29 -6.20 -10.47
CA PHE A 35 -6.22 -6.61 -9.41
C PHE A 35 -5.61 -7.57 -8.37
N SER A 36 -4.87 -8.60 -8.81
CA SER A 36 -4.35 -9.65 -7.95
C SER A 36 -3.32 -9.09 -6.96
N TRP A 37 -2.46 -8.17 -7.41
CA TRP A 37 -1.41 -7.53 -6.60
C TRP A 37 -1.90 -6.34 -5.77
N ARG A 38 -3.18 -5.94 -5.90
CA ARG A 38 -3.76 -4.81 -5.16
C ARG A 38 -3.57 -4.93 -3.64
N PHE A 39 -3.52 -6.13 -3.07
CA PHE A 39 -3.32 -6.30 -1.62
C PHE A 39 -1.96 -5.77 -1.13
N LEU A 40 -0.95 -5.78 -2.01
CA LEU A 40 0.40 -5.37 -1.71
C LEU A 40 0.55 -3.88 -1.98
N TYR A 41 0.06 -3.43 -3.13
CA TYR A 41 0.30 -2.08 -3.61
C TYR A 41 -0.85 -1.09 -3.32
N ASN A 42 -1.98 -1.57 -2.81
CA ASN A 42 -3.21 -0.79 -2.62
C ASN A 42 -3.62 0.02 -3.85
N THR A 43 -3.52 -0.59 -5.04
CA THR A 43 -3.76 0.06 -6.32
C THR A 43 -5.11 0.78 -6.39
N GLU A 44 -5.05 2.04 -6.82
CA GLU A 44 -6.17 2.93 -7.10
C GLU A 44 -6.04 3.50 -8.52
N TRP A 45 -7.15 3.98 -9.07
CA TRP A 45 -7.17 4.57 -10.40
C TRP A 45 -8.07 5.82 -10.50
N THR A 46 -7.81 6.66 -11.50
CA THR A 46 -8.64 7.80 -11.90
C THR A 46 -8.45 8.08 -13.40
N ILE A 47 -9.27 8.98 -13.96
CA ILE A 47 -9.10 9.53 -15.30
C ILE A 47 -8.68 11.00 -15.17
N VAL A 48 -7.65 11.41 -15.92
CA VAL A 48 -7.15 12.80 -16.02
C VAL A 48 -6.91 13.12 -17.48
N ASP A 49 -7.59 14.13 -18.03
CA ASP A 49 -7.48 14.53 -19.45
C ASP A 49 -7.58 13.36 -20.46
N ASP A 50 -8.54 12.45 -20.24
CA ASP A 50 -8.71 11.20 -21.02
C ASP A 50 -7.52 10.21 -20.94
N PHE A 51 -6.69 10.31 -19.90
CA PHE A 51 -5.72 9.28 -19.53
C PHE A 51 -6.17 8.53 -18.29
N LEU A 52 -6.10 7.20 -18.34
CA LEU A 52 -6.17 6.33 -17.18
C LEU A 52 -4.86 6.44 -16.39
N VAL A 53 -4.98 6.81 -15.12
CA VAL A 53 -3.87 6.96 -14.19
C VAL A 53 -4.03 5.94 -13.06
N PHE A 54 -2.99 5.16 -12.83
CA PHE A 54 -2.87 4.31 -11.64
C PHE A 54 -1.95 4.96 -10.60
N ARG A 55 -2.33 4.82 -9.34
CA ARG A 55 -1.54 5.20 -8.18
C ARG A 55 -1.50 4.04 -7.19
N PHE A 56 -0.33 3.80 -6.62
CA PHE A 56 -0.11 2.67 -5.74
C PHE A 56 1.10 2.91 -4.82
N TYR A 57 1.28 2.08 -3.81
CA TYR A 57 2.42 2.15 -2.89
C TYR A 57 3.38 1.01 -3.17
N THR A 58 4.65 1.31 -3.46
CA THR A 58 5.73 0.32 -3.50
C THR A 58 6.61 0.50 -2.27
N GLY A 59 6.59 -0.47 -1.36
CA GLY A 59 7.08 -0.27 0.00
C GLY A 59 6.33 0.87 0.70
N GLN A 60 7.05 1.92 1.09
CA GLN A 60 6.48 3.12 1.74
C GLN A 60 6.32 4.30 0.77
N HIS A 61 6.62 4.11 -0.52
CA HIS A 61 6.67 5.20 -1.48
C HIS A 61 5.46 5.20 -2.40
N LEU A 62 4.78 6.34 -2.49
CA LEU A 62 3.70 6.55 -3.44
C LEU A 62 4.27 6.61 -4.87
N ALA A 63 3.73 5.78 -5.74
CA ALA A 63 4.13 5.66 -7.12
C ALA A 63 2.94 5.78 -8.06
N TYR A 64 3.21 6.16 -9.30
CA TYR A 64 2.25 6.22 -10.38
C TYR A 64 2.71 5.31 -11.52
N MET A 65 1.76 4.67 -12.22
CA MET A 65 2.08 4.05 -13.50
C MET A 65 2.11 5.15 -14.57
N MET A 66 2.96 4.99 -15.60
CA MET A 66 2.87 5.81 -16.81
C MET A 66 1.40 5.91 -17.30
N PRO A 67 0.80 7.11 -17.36
CA PRO A 67 -0.60 7.27 -17.73
C PRO A 67 -0.91 6.65 -19.10
N ILE A 68 -2.09 6.05 -19.24
CA ILE A 68 -2.50 5.29 -20.42
C ILE A 68 -3.58 6.10 -21.14
N PRO A 69 -3.38 6.51 -22.40
CA PRO A 69 -4.38 7.30 -23.12
C PRO A 69 -5.61 6.47 -23.47
N HIS A 70 -6.77 7.13 -23.54
CA HIS A 70 -7.96 6.53 -24.12
C HIS A 70 -7.80 6.36 -25.64
N PRO A 71 -8.13 5.19 -26.22
CA PRO A 71 -8.04 4.99 -27.66
C PRO A 71 -9.09 5.81 -28.41
N LYS A 72 -8.75 6.28 -29.60
CA LYS A 72 -9.66 7.00 -30.51
C LYS A 72 -10.20 6.04 -31.56
N THR A 73 -11.43 6.30 -32.03
CA THR A 73 -12.00 5.57 -33.17
C THR A 73 -11.45 6.16 -34.46
N THR A 74 -10.85 5.32 -35.30
CA THR A 74 -10.32 5.69 -36.62
C THR A 74 -11.43 5.70 -37.67
N ALA A 75 -11.13 6.24 -38.86
CA ALA A 75 -12.11 6.38 -39.94
C ALA A 75 -12.68 5.03 -40.44
N ASP A 76 -11.95 3.92 -40.24
CA ASP A 76 -12.39 2.57 -40.58
C ASP A 76 -13.18 1.86 -39.47
N GLY A 77 -13.45 2.55 -38.35
CA GLY A 77 -14.20 2.03 -37.21
C GLY A 77 -13.36 1.20 -36.22
N SER A 78 -12.05 1.03 -36.46
CA SER A 78 -11.15 0.43 -35.47
C SER A 78 -10.82 1.42 -34.34
N ARG A 79 -10.30 0.90 -33.22
CA ARG A 79 -9.85 1.73 -32.09
C ARG A 79 -8.34 1.60 -31.96
N LYS A 80 -7.64 2.74 -31.85
CA LYS A 80 -6.20 2.76 -31.60
C LYS A 80 -5.78 3.98 -30.80
N VAL A 81 -4.57 3.92 -30.28
CA VAL A 81 -3.84 5.07 -29.74
C VAL A 81 -2.81 5.53 -30.76
N GLU A 82 -2.75 6.83 -31.06
CA GLU A 82 -1.66 7.39 -31.87
C GLU A 82 -0.42 7.57 -31.00
N ILE A 83 0.78 7.32 -31.54
CA ILE A 83 2.05 7.37 -30.78
C ILE A 83 2.24 8.73 -30.09
N CYS A 84 1.87 9.83 -30.75
CA CYS A 84 2.00 11.17 -30.16
C CYS A 84 1.03 11.44 -28.99
N ASP A 85 -0.04 10.65 -28.88
CA ASP A 85 -1.02 10.75 -27.80
C ASP A 85 -0.63 9.85 -26.61
N GLU A 86 0.45 9.06 -26.71
CA GLU A 86 0.86 8.12 -25.66
C GLU A 86 1.39 8.78 -24.39
N CYS A 87 1.78 10.06 -24.46
CA CYS A 87 2.37 10.79 -23.35
C CYS A 87 1.82 12.22 -23.30
N SER A 88 1.19 12.57 -22.19
CA SER A 88 0.73 13.94 -21.92
C SER A 88 1.57 14.59 -20.82
N ALA A 89 2.31 15.64 -21.18
CA ALA A 89 3.03 16.47 -20.21
C ALA A 89 2.09 17.11 -19.18
N ASN A 90 0.83 17.40 -19.54
CA ASN A 90 -0.11 17.95 -18.57
C ASN A 90 -0.49 16.92 -17.52
N VAL A 91 -0.81 15.70 -17.94
CA VAL A 91 -1.16 14.62 -17.00
C VAL A 91 0.01 14.30 -16.09
N ILE A 92 1.25 14.27 -16.61
CA ILE A 92 2.46 14.08 -15.80
C ILE A 92 2.61 15.18 -14.74
N ARG A 93 2.31 16.44 -15.09
CA ARG A 93 2.33 17.56 -14.14
C ARG A 93 1.28 17.39 -13.05
N GLU A 94 0.06 16.97 -13.40
CA GLU A 94 -1.02 16.74 -12.43
C GLU A 94 -0.70 15.60 -11.45
N ILE A 95 -0.18 14.47 -11.92
CA ILE A 95 0.20 13.35 -11.03
C ILE A 95 1.41 13.69 -10.17
N ARG A 96 2.34 14.52 -10.68
CA ARG A 96 3.46 15.07 -9.90
C ARG A 96 2.95 15.96 -8.78
N ASN A 97 2.05 16.89 -9.09
CA ASN A 97 1.42 17.76 -8.10
C ASN A 97 0.63 16.96 -7.06
N ASP A 98 -0.04 15.87 -7.47
CA ASP A 98 -0.68 14.95 -6.54
C ASP A 98 0.33 14.29 -5.61
N SER A 99 1.44 13.75 -6.14
CA SER A 99 2.52 13.16 -5.33
C SER A 99 3.05 14.12 -4.26
N ILE A 100 3.29 15.37 -4.66
CA ILE A 100 3.82 16.41 -3.76
C ILE A 100 2.80 16.74 -2.66
N ALA A 101 1.53 16.91 -3.02
CA ALA A 101 0.45 17.13 -2.05
C ALA A 101 0.29 15.95 -1.07
N MET A 102 0.56 14.73 -1.55
CA MET A 102 0.57 13.51 -0.75
C MET A 102 1.83 13.34 0.11
N GLY A 103 2.77 14.30 0.08
CA GLY A 103 4.00 14.25 0.89
C GLY A 103 5.08 13.30 0.37
N HIS A 104 4.98 12.84 -0.88
CA HIS A 104 5.94 11.90 -1.48
C HIS A 104 6.72 12.57 -2.63
N PRO A 105 8.06 12.37 -2.71
CA PRO A 105 8.79 12.63 -3.94
C PRO A 105 8.11 11.92 -5.12
N PHE A 106 8.10 12.56 -6.29
CA PHE A 106 7.44 11.96 -7.44
C PHE A 106 8.20 10.72 -7.93
N LEU A 107 7.48 9.60 -8.02
CA LEU A 107 7.94 8.34 -8.59
C LEU A 107 6.93 7.85 -9.63
N MET A 108 7.40 7.59 -10.85
CA MET A 108 6.60 7.00 -11.91
C MET A 108 7.30 5.77 -12.50
N LEU A 109 6.56 4.67 -12.63
CA LEU A 109 7.04 3.37 -13.08
C LEU A 109 6.42 2.98 -14.43
N GLY A 110 7.03 1.98 -15.09
CA GLY A 110 6.49 1.42 -16.34
C GLY A 110 6.64 2.35 -17.55
N VAL A 111 7.61 3.26 -17.53
CA VAL A 111 7.76 4.25 -18.60
C VAL A 111 8.52 3.64 -19.77
N CYS A 112 7.86 3.52 -20.91
CA CYS A 112 8.46 3.01 -22.15
C CYS A 112 9.53 3.98 -22.70
N ASN A 113 10.55 3.44 -23.37
CA ASN A 113 11.68 4.21 -23.91
C ASN A 113 11.25 5.38 -24.83
N PHE A 114 10.20 5.23 -25.64
CA PHE A 114 9.75 6.30 -26.55
C PHE A 114 9.09 7.48 -25.81
N CYS A 115 8.64 7.30 -24.56
CA CYS A 115 8.10 8.40 -23.75
C CYS A 115 9.19 9.29 -23.16
N VAL A 116 10.43 8.80 -23.07
CA VAL A 116 11.54 9.48 -22.39
C VAL A 116 11.81 10.84 -23.02
N ASP A 117 11.95 10.91 -24.34
CA ASP A 117 12.23 12.16 -25.07
C ASP A 117 11.12 13.21 -24.88
N ILE A 118 9.86 12.76 -24.83
CA ILE A 118 8.69 13.63 -24.60
C ILE A 118 8.75 14.22 -23.19
N ILE A 119 9.08 13.39 -22.20
CA ILE A 119 9.14 13.79 -20.80
C ILE A 119 10.32 14.73 -20.56
N GLU A 120 11.52 14.41 -21.05
CA GLU A 120 12.70 15.27 -20.90
C GLU A 120 12.51 16.64 -21.57
N SER A 121 11.86 16.67 -22.74
CA SER A 121 11.56 17.93 -23.44
C SER A 121 10.56 18.80 -22.68
N ALA A 122 9.55 18.19 -22.06
CA ALA A 122 8.52 18.90 -21.30
C ALA A 122 8.96 19.31 -19.89
N PHE A 123 9.93 18.60 -19.31
CA PHE A 123 10.41 18.79 -17.93
C PHE A 123 11.95 18.81 -17.90
N PRO A 124 12.59 19.81 -18.53
CA PRO A 124 14.05 19.87 -18.61
C PRO A 124 14.68 19.93 -17.22
N ASP A 125 15.74 19.15 -17.01
CA ASP A 125 16.48 19.02 -15.74
C ASP A 125 15.63 18.67 -14.50
N THR A 126 14.43 18.11 -14.68
CA THR A 126 13.54 17.80 -13.55
C THR A 126 13.72 16.36 -13.04
N PHE A 127 13.78 15.38 -13.95
CA PHE A 127 13.75 13.96 -13.59
C PHE A 127 15.06 13.21 -13.84
N SER A 128 15.35 12.24 -12.98
CA SER A 128 16.25 11.12 -13.26
C SER A 128 15.43 10.00 -13.88
N ILE A 129 15.83 9.54 -15.05
CA ILE A 129 15.15 8.49 -15.81
C ILE A 129 16.15 7.35 -16.00
N THR A 130 15.86 6.18 -15.45
CA THR A 130 16.76 5.02 -15.53
C THR A 130 15.98 3.75 -15.83
N PRO A 131 16.43 2.91 -16.77
CA PRO A 131 15.83 1.60 -16.97
C PRO A 131 16.14 0.70 -15.78
N ASP A 132 15.18 -0.14 -15.39
CA ASP A 132 15.39 -1.19 -14.41
C ASP A 132 15.41 -2.56 -15.10
N ARG A 133 16.59 -3.18 -15.10
CA ARG A 133 16.79 -4.47 -15.77
C ARG A 133 16.05 -5.59 -15.07
N ASP A 134 15.92 -5.54 -13.75
CA ASP A 134 15.32 -6.63 -12.98
C ASP A 134 13.81 -6.72 -13.24
N TYR A 135 13.20 -5.62 -13.69
CA TYR A 135 11.78 -5.51 -14.04
C TYR A 135 11.49 -5.45 -15.54
N SER A 136 12.47 -5.80 -16.38
CA SER A 136 12.27 -5.87 -17.83
C SER A 136 11.48 -7.12 -18.23
N ASP A 137 10.44 -6.95 -19.05
CA ASP A 137 9.58 -8.06 -19.47
C ASP A 137 10.19 -8.88 -20.62
N TYR A 138 9.92 -10.18 -20.59
CA TYR A 138 10.34 -11.11 -21.62
C TYR A 138 9.18 -11.44 -22.55
N ILE A 139 9.22 -10.92 -23.78
CA ILE A 139 8.15 -11.09 -24.76
C ILE A 139 8.64 -11.97 -25.91
N TYR A 140 7.80 -12.93 -26.29
CA TYR A 140 8.08 -13.94 -27.30
C TYR A 140 6.99 -13.96 -28.36
N LEU A 141 7.33 -14.27 -29.60
CA LEU A 141 6.35 -14.66 -30.59
C LEU A 141 5.63 -15.94 -30.13
N ARG A 142 4.29 -15.93 -30.17
CA ARG A 142 3.47 -17.12 -29.90
C ARG A 142 3.95 -18.30 -30.75
N THR A 143 4.14 -18.09 -32.04
CA THR A 143 4.60 -19.11 -33.00
C THR A 143 5.97 -19.70 -32.64
N LYS A 144 6.85 -18.92 -32.01
CA LYS A 144 8.13 -19.41 -31.51
C LYS A 144 7.93 -20.35 -30.32
N LEU A 145 7.05 -20.03 -29.37
CA LEU A 145 6.79 -20.88 -28.21
C LEU A 145 5.99 -22.15 -28.57
N THR A 146 5.12 -22.10 -29.59
CA THR A 146 4.39 -23.29 -30.05
C THR A 146 5.28 -24.27 -30.81
N THR A 147 6.08 -23.77 -31.77
CA THR A 147 6.88 -24.63 -32.65
C THR A 147 8.25 -24.97 -32.06
N LEU A 148 8.77 -24.07 -31.22
CA LEU A 148 10.14 -24.09 -30.70
C LEU A 148 11.17 -24.36 -31.80
N SER A 149 10.96 -23.82 -33.01
CA SER A 149 11.76 -24.13 -34.19
C SER A 149 13.16 -23.48 -34.16
N GLY A 150 14.08 -24.00 -34.98
CA GLY A 150 15.43 -23.46 -35.14
C GLY A 150 16.51 -24.04 -34.21
N LYS A 151 17.79 -23.81 -34.56
CA LYS A 151 18.95 -24.41 -33.85
C LYS A 151 19.07 -23.96 -32.39
N LYS A 152 18.75 -22.68 -32.12
CA LYS A 152 18.90 -22.07 -30.78
C LYS A 152 17.92 -22.65 -29.73
N LEU A 153 16.82 -23.27 -30.15
CA LEU A 153 15.79 -23.86 -29.28
C LEU A 153 15.82 -25.41 -29.26
N GLN A 154 16.86 -26.02 -29.82
CA GLN A 154 16.99 -27.49 -29.84
C GLN A 154 16.95 -28.10 -28.44
N SER A 155 17.54 -27.45 -27.43
CA SER A 155 17.50 -27.93 -26.04
C SER A 155 16.07 -28.01 -25.50
N LYS A 156 15.21 -27.02 -25.80
CA LYS A 156 13.80 -27.03 -25.39
C LYS A 156 13.01 -28.16 -26.03
N ARG A 157 13.23 -28.41 -27.33
CA ARG A 157 12.66 -29.58 -28.01
C ARG A 157 13.14 -30.88 -27.39
N ASN A 158 14.41 -30.97 -27.01
CA ASN A 158 14.95 -32.16 -26.33
C ASN A 158 14.26 -32.41 -24.98
N HIS A 159 14.06 -31.38 -24.15
CA HIS A 159 13.32 -31.50 -22.89
C HIS A 159 11.87 -31.97 -23.11
N ILE A 160 11.18 -31.43 -24.12
CA ILE A 160 9.82 -31.86 -24.47
C ILE A 160 9.78 -33.30 -24.96
N ASN A 161 10.69 -33.69 -25.85
CA ASN A 161 10.75 -35.06 -26.35
C ASN A 161 11.09 -36.06 -25.22
N LYS A 162 11.97 -35.66 -24.31
CA LYS A 162 12.30 -36.44 -23.12
C LYS A 162 11.07 -36.60 -22.20
N PHE A 163 10.37 -35.51 -21.91
CA PHE A 163 9.12 -35.54 -21.13
C PHE A 163 8.10 -36.49 -21.77
N LYS A 164 7.83 -36.34 -23.08
CA LYS A 164 6.88 -37.20 -23.82
C LYS A 164 7.30 -38.68 -23.84
N SER A 165 8.61 -38.96 -23.84
CA SER A 165 9.12 -40.32 -23.76
C SER A 165 8.99 -40.94 -22.37
N LEU A 166 9.13 -40.14 -21.31
CA LEU A 166 9.00 -40.59 -19.92
C LEU A 166 7.53 -40.75 -19.53
N TYR A 167 6.67 -39.86 -20.02
CA TYR A 167 5.25 -39.77 -19.65
C TYR A 167 4.37 -39.81 -20.92
N PRO A 168 4.32 -40.95 -21.64
CA PRO A 168 3.61 -41.01 -22.93
C PRO A 168 2.10 -40.78 -22.83
N ASN A 169 1.52 -41.00 -21.66
CA ASN A 169 0.09 -40.84 -21.39
C ASN A 169 -0.23 -39.53 -20.63
N TYR A 170 0.67 -38.54 -20.66
CA TYR A 170 0.36 -37.24 -20.05
C TYR A 170 -0.84 -36.59 -20.73
N GLU A 171 -1.60 -35.82 -19.97
CA GLU A 171 -2.76 -35.09 -20.48
C GLU A 171 -2.59 -33.59 -20.26
N TYR A 172 -2.83 -32.81 -21.31
CA TYR A 172 -3.10 -31.39 -21.17
C TYR A 172 -4.61 -31.19 -20.96
N ARG A 173 -4.99 -30.43 -19.94
CA ARG A 173 -6.39 -30.04 -19.71
C ARG A 173 -6.48 -28.53 -19.51
N PRO A 174 -7.44 -27.82 -20.14
CA PRO A 174 -7.74 -26.44 -19.79
C PRO A 174 -7.99 -26.33 -18.29
N LEU A 175 -7.44 -25.28 -17.66
CA LEU A 175 -7.64 -25.04 -16.24
C LEU A 175 -9.08 -24.53 -16.01
N THR A 176 -9.84 -25.27 -15.22
CA THR A 176 -11.20 -24.92 -14.78
C THR A 176 -11.23 -24.76 -13.27
N THR A 177 -12.26 -24.07 -12.75
CA THR A 177 -12.34 -23.69 -11.34
C THR A 177 -12.38 -24.88 -10.37
N ASP A 178 -12.89 -26.04 -10.80
CA ASP A 178 -12.86 -27.29 -10.02
C ASP A 178 -11.44 -27.86 -9.81
N MET A 179 -10.46 -27.45 -10.63
CA MET A 179 -9.06 -27.87 -10.53
C MET A 179 -8.22 -26.96 -9.61
N ILE A 180 -8.75 -25.79 -9.20
CA ILE A 180 -8.04 -24.82 -8.35
C ILE A 180 -7.48 -25.45 -7.06
N PRO A 181 -8.20 -26.33 -6.33
CA PRO A 181 -7.64 -26.99 -5.14
C PRO A 181 -6.36 -27.80 -5.43
N GLU A 182 -6.28 -28.46 -6.59
CA GLU A 182 -5.08 -29.20 -7.01
C GLU A 182 -3.93 -28.27 -7.40
N CYS A 183 -4.22 -27.13 -8.05
CA CYS A 183 -3.23 -26.09 -8.32
C CYS A 183 -2.65 -25.51 -7.02
N GLN A 184 -3.52 -25.22 -6.04
CA GLN A 184 -3.12 -24.75 -4.71
C GLN A 184 -2.28 -25.79 -3.96
N ARG A 185 -2.66 -27.08 -4.03
CA ARG A 185 -1.86 -28.19 -3.47
C ARG A 185 -0.46 -28.21 -4.06
N LEU A 186 -0.34 -28.19 -5.40
CA LEU A 186 0.97 -28.20 -6.07
C LEU A 186 1.82 -26.98 -5.69
N ALA A 187 1.23 -25.79 -5.64
CA ALA A 187 1.93 -24.58 -5.23
C ALA A 187 2.41 -24.64 -3.77
N GLY A 188 1.61 -25.25 -2.88
CA GLY A 188 1.97 -25.50 -1.49
C GLY A 188 3.13 -26.49 -1.33
N GLU A 189 3.15 -27.57 -2.11
CA GLU A 189 4.26 -28.54 -2.14
C GLU A 189 5.57 -27.90 -2.60
N TRP A 190 5.51 -27.05 -3.62
CA TRP A 190 6.67 -26.29 -4.11
C TRP A 190 7.27 -25.37 -3.04
N ARG A 191 6.42 -24.79 -2.18
CA ARG A 191 6.86 -23.98 -1.05
C ARG A 191 7.51 -24.81 0.05
N ALA A 192 6.91 -25.94 0.44
CA ALA A 192 7.44 -26.77 1.53
C ALA A 192 8.84 -27.35 1.25
N GLY A 193 9.23 -27.41 -0.03
CA GLY A 193 10.56 -27.84 -0.45
C GLY A 193 11.65 -26.76 -0.45
N GLN A 194 11.32 -25.49 -0.15
CA GLN A 194 12.30 -24.41 0.02
C GLN A 194 12.51 -24.14 1.51
N GLU A 195 13.77 -24.13 1.97
CA GLU A 195 14.10 -23.71 3.34
C GLU A 195 13.65 -22.26 3.55
N ASP A 196 13.09 -21.97 4.74
CA ASP A 196 12.59 -20.66 5.15
C ASP A 196 13.72 -19.61 5.04
N ASP A 197 13.85 -19.00 3.88
CA ASP A 197 14.75 -17.88 3.71
C ASP A 197 14.17 -16.70 4.48
N THR A 198 15.01 -16.06 5.27
CA THR A 198 14.65 -15.08 6.30
C THR A 198 14.05 -13.77 5.74
N GLU A 199 13.81 -13.71 4.42
CA GLU A 199 13.18 -12.61 3.67
C GLU A 199 11.89 -13.05 2.92
N GLY A 200 11.10 -13.99 3.48
CA GLY A 200 9.89 -14.62 2.91
C GLY A 200 8.70 -13.72 2.46
N HIS A 201 8.92 -12.44 2.17
CA HIS A 201 7.89 -11.51 1.68
C HIS A 201 7.47 -11.74 0.22
N SER A 202 8.38 -12.15 -0.69
CA SER A 202 8.07 -12.31 -2.12
C SER A 202 7.21 -13.54 -2.41
N ILE A 203 7.59 -14.71 -1.89
CA ILE A 203 6.86 -15.98 -2.12
C ILE A 203 5.45 -15.95 -1.51
N TYR A 204 5.30 -15.39 -0.30
CA TYR A 204 3.98 -15.23 0.32
C TYR A 204 3.08 -14.30 -0.50
N SER A 205 3.66 -13.24 -1.08
CA SER A 205 2.93 -12.30 -1.93
C SER A 205 2.49 -12.95 -3.24
N GLU A 206 3.34 -13.74 -3.91
CA GLU A 206 2.97 -14.49 -5.11
C GLU A 206 1.81 -15.46 -4.84
N MET A 207 1.88 -16.24 -3.76
CA MET A 207 0.78 -17.16 -3.38
C MET A 207 -0.53 -16.41 -3.11
N ARG A 208 -0.44 -15.25 -2.46
CA ARG A 208 -1.61 -14.41 -2.16
C ARG A 208 -2.20 -13.80 -3.44
N SER A 209 -1.36 -13.35 -4.36
CA SER A 209 -1.75 -12.87 -5.69
C SER A 209 -2.47 -13.98 -6.47
N MET A 210 -1.89 -15.19 -6.50
CA MET A 210 -2.46 -16.35 -7.16
C MET A 210 -3.80 -16.78 -6.56
N THR A 211 -3.91 -16.82 -5.23
CA THR A 211 -5.17 -17.16 -4.56
C THR A 211 -6.28 -16.17 -4.93
N ARG A 212 -5.97 -14.86 -4.95
CA ARG A 212 -6.94 -13.83 -5.38
C ARG A 212 -7.32 -13.97 -6.86
N ALA A 213 -6.38 -14.34 -7.72
CA ALA A 213 -6.64 -14.60 -9.13
C ALA A 213 -7.61 -15.79 -9.30
N PHE A 214 -7.40 -16.88 -8.55
CA PHE A 214 -8.27 -18.05 -8.53
C PHE A 214 -9.66 -17.75 -7.98
N ASP A 215 -9.77 -17.00 -6.87
CA ASP A 215 -11.06 -16.65 -6.27
C ASP A 215 -11.95 -15.79 -7.20
N HIS A 216 -11.33 -15.07 -8.13
CA HIS A 216 -11.99 -14.20 -9.10
C HIS A 216 -11.79 -14.65 -10.55
N TRP A 217 -11.57 -15.95 -10.78
CA TRP A 217 -11.19 -16.52 -12.08
C TRP A 217 -12.05 -16.02 -13.26
N ASP A 218 -13.37 -16.17 -13.14
CA ASP A 218 -14.33 -15.79 -14.17
C ASP A 218 -14.46 -14.26 -14.32
N GLU A 219 -14.49 -13.54 -13.20
CA GLU A 219 -14.58 -12.07 -13.17
C GLU A 219 -13.37 -11.44 -13.89
N LEU A 220 -12.17 -11.96 -13.63
CA LEU A 220 -10.93 -11.54 -14.28
C LEU A 220 -10.85 -12.01 -15.75
N GLY A 221 -11.60 -13.05 -16.13
CA GLY A 221 -11.55 -13.65 -17.47
C GLY A 221 -10.21 -14.37 -17.71
N LEU A 222 -9.70 -15.03 -16.68
CA LEU A 222 -8.46 -15.80 -16.76
C LEU A 222 -8.66 -17.03 -17.64
N THR A 223 -7.57 -17.41 -18.30
CA THR A 223 -7.48 -18.70 -19.01
C THR A 223 -6.19 -19.38 -18.63
N GLY A 224 -6.19 -20.71 -18.60
CA GLY A 224 -5.05 -21.48 -18.15
C GLY A 224 -5.04 -22.91 -18.67
N GLY A 225 -3.95 -23.60 -18.35
CA GLY A 225 -3.72 -24.99 -18.72
C GLY A 225 -3.06 -25.76 -17.58
N THR A 226 -3.25 -27.07 -17.61
CA THR A 226 -2.69 -28.01 -16.63
C THR A 226 -2.06 -29.20 -17.34
N ILE A 227 -1.05 -29.81 -16.72
CA ILE A 227 -0.46 -31.10 -17.14
C ILE A 227 -0.71 -32.13 -16.06
N TRP A 228 -1.21 -33.29 -16.49
CA TRP A 228 -1.51 -34.44 -15.65
C TRP A 228 -0.67 -35.64 -16.06
N VAL A 229 -0.14 -36.37 -15.08
CA VAL A 229 0.54 -37.65 -15.27
C VAL A 229 -0.04 -38.63 -14.27
N ASP A 230 -0.52 -39.79 -14.74
CA ASP A 230 -1.14 -40.84 -13.92
C ASP A 230 -2.24 -40.32 -12.98
N GLY A 231 -3.04 -39.38 -13.45
CA GLY A 231 -4.13 -38.76 -12.68
C GLY A 231 -3.69 -37.71 -11.65
N LYS A 232 -2.39 -37.42 -11.51
CA LYS A 232 -1.86 -36.34 -10.66
C LYS A 232 -1.61 -35.06 -11.48
N LEU A 233 -2.06 -33.91 -10.99
CA LEU A 233 -1.67 -32.60 -11.52
C LEU A 233 -0.20 -32.33 -11.16
N ILE A 234 0.63 -32.13 -12.18
CA ILE A 234 2.08 -31.90 -12.02
C ILE A 234 2.55 -30.53 -12.52
N ALA A 235 1.74 -29.81 -13.29
CA ALA A 235 2.02 -28.43 -13.70
C ALA A 235 0.74 -27.68 -14.00
N PHE A 236 0.75 -26.36 -13.79
CA PHE A 236 -0.30 -25.46 -14.25
C PHE A 236 0.26 -24.09 -14.63
N THR A 237 -0.51 -23.38 -15.45
CA THR A 237 -0.24 -22.00 -15.83
C THR A 237 -1.55 -21.28 -16.12
N TYR A 238 -1.56 -19.96 -15.95
CA TYR A 238 -2.68 -19.12 -16.37
C TYR A 238 -2.22 -17.72 -16.75
N GLY A 239 -3.10 -16.98 -17.41
CA GLY A 239 -2.82 -15.65 -17.90
C GLY A 239 -4.06 -14.87 -18.35
N ASN A 240 -3.82 -13.66 -18.82
CA ASN A 240 -4.85 -12.72 -19.29
C ASN A 240 -4.30 -11.84 -20.43
N PRO A 241 -5.16 -11.31 -21.33
CA PRO A 241 -4.71 -10.34 -22.33
C PRO A 241 -4.15 -9.04 -21.71
N ILE A 242 -3.04 -8.56 -22.26
CA ILE A 242 -2.52 -7.20 -22.01
C ILE A 242 -3.18 -6.23 -22.98
N ASN A 243 -3.14 -6.57 -24.27
CA ASN A 243 -3.76 -5.82 -25.35
C ASN A 243 -4.29 -6.76 -26.47
N GLN A 244 -4.76 -6.20 -27.58
CA GLN A 244 -5.31 -6.99 -28.70
C GLN A 244 -4.34 -8.03 -29.28
N THR A 245 -3.03 -7.84 -29.12
CA THR A 245 -1.99 -8.65 -29.79
C THR A 245 -1.05 -9.37 -28.81
N THR A 246 -1.15 -9.09 -27.52
CA THR A 246 -0.22 -9.59 -26.49
C THR A 246 -0.98 -10.25 -25.34
N PHE A 247 -0.62 -11.50 -25.06
CA PHE A 247 -1.15 -12.28 -23.95
C PHE A 247 -0.11 -12.38 -22.83
N ASP A 248 -0.51 -12.13 -21.59
CA ASP A 248 0.34 -12.26 -20.41
C ASP A 248 0.25 -13.67 -19.82
N VAL A 249 1.38 -14.26 -19.45
CA VAL A 249 1.45 -15.51 -18.69
C VAL A 249 1.88 -15.18 -17.26
N CYS A 250 0.90 -14.94 -16.39
CA CYS A 250 1.12 -14.41 -15.05
C CYS A 250 1.76 -15.43 -14.09
N VAL A 251 1.42 -16.72 -14.24
CA VAL A 251 1.95 -17.78 -13.37
C VAL A 251 2.25 -19.03 -14.18
N GLU A 252 3.37 -19.68 -13.87
CA GLU A 252 3.73 -21.01 -14.37
C GLU A 252 4.39 -21.79 -13.22
N LYS A 253 3.76 -22.89 -12.79
CA LYS A 253 4.27 -23.75 -11.72
C LYS A 253 4.31 -25.20 -12.19
N ALA A 254 5.34 -25.93 -11.78
CA ALA A 254 5.52 -27.34 -12.10
C ALA A 254 6.31 -28.07 -11.02
N ASP A 255 5.98 -29.35 -10.84
CA ASP A 255 6.71 -30.30 -9.99
C ASP A 255 8.09 -30.59 -10.61
N THR A 256 9.17 -30.19 -9.92
CA THR A 256 10.54 -30.30 -10.41
C THR A 256 11.06 -31.74 -10.47
N SER A 257 10.35 -32.70 -9.86
CA SER A 257 10.66 -34.12 -10.00
C SER A 257 10.35 -34.66 -11.41
N TYR A 258 9.52 -33.95 -12.18
CA TYR A 258 9.15 -34.33 -13.55
C TYR A 258 10.05 -33.62 -14.56
N GLU A 259 11.07 -34.32 -15.05
CA GLU A 259 12.02 -33.78 -16.04
C GLU A 259 11.28 -33.28 -17.31
N GLY A 260 11.35 -31.97 -17.55
CA GLY A 260 10.73 -31.32 -18.70
C GLY A 260 9.34 -30.73 -18.46
N ALA A 261 8.78 -30.83 -17.24
CA ALA A 261 7.45 -30.34 -16.90
C ALA A 261 7.22 -28.86 -17.25
N PHE A 262 8.15 -27.97 -16.89
CA PHE A 262 8.11 -26.55 -17.28
C PHE A 262 8.14 -26.34 -18.81
N SER A 263 8.87 -27.18 -19.55
CA SER A 263 8.95 -27.04 -21.01
C SER A 263 7.68 -27.52 -21.71
N ILE A 264 7.05 -28.58 -21.21
CA ILE A 264 5.81 -29.10 -21.80
C ILE A 264 4.60 -28.21 -21.48
N ILE A 265 4.42 -27.75 -20.23
CA ILE A 265 3.30 -26.85 -19.90
C ILE A 265 3.39 -25.55 -20.70
N ASN A 266 4.60 -25.00 -20.85
CA ASN A 266 4.81 -23.78 -21.62
C ASN A 266 4.39 -23.93 -23.08
N GLN A 267 4.86 -25.01 -23.74
CA GLN A 267 4.52 -25.26 -25.14
C GLN A 267 3.03 -25.56 -25.31
N GLU A 268 2.46 -26.43 -24.48
CA GLU A 268 1.05 -26.81 -24.60
C GLU A 268 0.14 -25.59 -24.36
N PHE A 269 0.40 -24.78 -23.35
CA PHE A 269 -0.40 -23.57 -23.13
C PHE A 269 -0.26 -22.57 -24.29
N ALA A 270 0.95 -22.34 -24.81
CA ALA A 270 1.15 -21.47 -25.97
C ALA A 270 0.35 -21.89 -27.21
N LYS A 271 0.12 -23.20 -27.41
CA LYS A 271 -0.71 -23.71 -28.52
C LYS A 271 -2.19 -23.39 -28.34
N HIS A 272 -2.65 -23.31 -27.09
CA HIS A 272 -4.05 -23.07 -26.73
C HIS A 272 -4.38 -21.58 -26.53
N ILE A 273 -3.37 -20.71 -26.40
CA ILE A 273 -3.57 -19.26 -26.48
C ILE A 273 -4.10 -18.91 -27.90
N PRO A 274 -5.16 -18.09 -28.04
CA PRO A 274 -5.72 -17.69 -29.33
C PRO A 274 -4.71 -17.07 -30.28
N GLU A 275 -4.88 -17.29 -31.59
CA GLU A 275 -3.90 -16.86 -32.60
C GLU A 275 -3.80 -15.35 -32.78
N GLN A 276 -4.85 -14.61 -32.38
CA GLN A 276 -4.86 -13.15 -32.36
C GLN A 276 -3.73 -12.57 -31.50
N TYR A 277 -3.30 -13.31 -30.47
CA TYR A 277 -2.16 -12.93 -29.63
C TYR A 277 -0.87 -13.37 -30.32
N VAL A 278 -0.30 -12.43 -31.07
CA VAL A 278 0.98 -12.59 -31.77
C VAL A 278 2.13 -12.74 -30.76
N TYR A 279 2.03 -12.03 -29.64
CA TYR A 279 3.04 -11.98 -28.60
C TYR A 279 2.55 -12.65 -27.30
N ILE A 280 3.47 -13.29 -26.60
CA ILE A 280 3.30 -13.80 -25.25
C ILE A 280 4.31 -13.08 -24.36
N ASN A 281 3.83 -12.26 -23.44
CA ASN A 281 4.63 -11.70 -22.35
C ASN A 281 4.71 -12.75 -21.24
N ARG A 282 5.91 -13.03 -20.73
CA ARG A 282 6.14 -13.94 -19.61
C ARG A 282 6.76 -13.22 -18.42
N GLU A 283 6.47 -11.93 -18.24
CA GLU A 283 6.86 -11.06 -17.11
C GLU A 283 8.38 -10.94 -16.91
N GLU A 284 8.80 -10.35 -15.79
CA GLU A 284 10.18 -10.03 -15.41
C GLU A 284 10.93 -11.12 -14.63
N ASP A 285 12.26 -11.03 -14.54
CA ASP A 285 13.05 -12.01 -13.78
C ASP A 285 13.31 -11.63 -12.31
N MET A 286 12.90 -10.42 -11.90
CA MET A 286 13.01 -9.91 -10.52
C MET A 286 14.44 -9.96 -9.96
N GLY A 287 15.46 -9.96 -10.83
CA GLY A 287 16.86 -10.07 -10.43
C GLY A 287 17.32 -11.51 -10.14
N ASP A 288 16.42 -12.51 -10.18
CA ASP A 288 16.79 -13.91 -9.96
C ASP A 288 17.61 -14.45 -11.15
N GLU A 289 18.86 -14.83 -10.89
CA GLU A 289 19.76 -15.30 -11.94
C GLU A 289 19.28 -16.58 -12.63
N GLY A 290 18.64 -17.48 -11.89
CA GLY A 290 18.11 -18.74 -12.40
C GLY A 290 16.94 -18.50 -13.36
N LEU A 291 15.99 -17.67 -12.94
CA LEU A 291 14.84 -17.24 -13.71
C LEU A 291 15.27 -16.44 -14.94
N ARG A 292 16.24 -15.53 -14.79
CA ARG A 292 16.86 -14.78 -15.90
C ARG A 292 17.45 -15.73 -16.93
N LYS A 293 18.25 -16.71 -16.51
CA LYS A 293 18.82 -17.73 -17.41
C LYS A 293 17.71 -18.55 -18.08
N ALA A 294 16.65 -18.92 -17.35
CA ALA A 294 15.51 -19.67 -17.88
C ALA A 294 14.76 -18.88 -18.95
N LYS A 295 14.40 -17.61 -18.71
CA LYS A 295 13.70 -16.76 -19.68
C LYS A 295 14.56 -16.44 -20.91
N LEU A 296 15.84 -16.08 -20.73
CA LEU A 296 16.78 -15.86 -21.84
C LEU A 296 17.05 -17.13 -22.68
N SER A 297 16.88 -18.32 -22.11
CA SER A 297 17.06 -19.58 -22.85
C SER A 297 16.00 -19.81 -23.93
N TYR A 298 14.81 -19.20 -23.79
CA TYR A 298 13.75 -19.22 -24.81
C TYR A 298 13.93 -18.16 -25.91
N LYS A 299 14.99 -17.32 -25.83
CA LYS A 299 15.33 -16.31 -26.83
C LYS A 299 14.18 -15.32 -27.07
N PRO A 300 13.90 -14.41 -26.11
CA PRO A 300 12.85 -13.40 -26.26
C PRO A 300 13.05 -12.60 -27.55
N ASP A 301 11.93 -12.24 -28.17
CA ASP A 301 11.91 -11.35 -29.34
C ASP A 301 12.03 -9.89 -28.93
N ILE A 302 11.46 -9.55 -27.77
CA ILE A 302 11.55 -8.23 -27.17
C ILE A 302 11.92 -8.44 -25.69
N LEU A 303 12.96 -7.75 -25.25
CA LEU A 303 13.22 -7.51 -23.84
C LEU A 303 12.73 -6.09 -23.56
N LEU A 304 11.54 -5.96 -22.98
CA LEU A 304 10.86 -4.68 -22.83
C LEU A 304 11.39 -3.99 -21.57
N GLU A 305 12.27 -3.01 -21.78
CA GLU A 305 12.78 -2.15 -20.71
C GLU A 305 11.68 -1.23 -20.20
N LYS A 306 11.61 -1.09 -18.87
CA LYS A 306 10.72 -0.19 -18.17
C LYS A 306 11.58 0.84 -17.44
N ASN A 307 11.39 2.12 -17.73
CA ASN A 307 12.09 3.19 -17.02
C ASN A 307 11.36 3.56 -15.74
N VAL A 308 12.17 3.88 -14.74
CA VAL A 308 11.78 4.52 -13.50
C VAL A 308 12.09 6.00 -13.62
N ILE A 309 11.10 6.83 -13.31
CA ILE A 309 11.23 8.28 -13.27
C ILE A 309 11.15 8.74 -11.83
N MET A 310 12.18 9.42 -11.36
CA MET A 310 12.25 10.05 -10.06
C MET A 310 12.64 11.53 -10.19
N GLU A 311 12.27 12.37 -9.24
CA GLU A 311 12.84 13.72 -9.13
C GLU A 311 14.37 13.64 -9.01
N LYS A 312 15.11 14.42 -9.81
CA LYS A 312 16.58 14.55 -9.63
C LYS A 312 16.94 15.07 -8.25
N ARG A 313 16.03 15.82 -7.63
CA ARG A 313 16.20 16.50 -6.34
C ARG A 313 14.98 16.20 -5.48
N PRO A 314 14.91 15.02 -4.83
CA PRO A 314 13.75 14.60 -4.06
C PRO A 314 13.47 15.61 -2.94
N LEU A 315 12.21 15.99 -2.76
CA LEU A 315 11.79 17.03 -1.78
C LEU A 315 12.36 16.78 -0.37
N ALA A 316 12.45 15.52 0.07
CA ALA A 316 12.98 15.15 1.39
C ALA A 316 14.45 15.56 1.64
N GLN A 317 15.25 15.84 0.59
CA GLN A 317 16.63 16.31 0.74
C GLN A 317 16.78 17.83 0.75
N PHE A 318 15.71 18.60 0.49
CA PHE A 318 15.76 20.05 0.28
C PHE A 318 14.74 20.86 1.07
N GLU A 319 14.03 20.26 2.03
CA GLU A 319 13.10 21.02 2.86
C GLU A 319 13.86 21.99 3.77
N ASP A 320 13.74 23.28 3.48
CA ASP A 320 14.05 24.34 4.43
C ASP A 320 13.12 24.19 5.64
N GLN A 321 13.56 23.42 6.64
CA GLN A 321 12.80 23.14 7.86
C GLN A 321 12.47 24.41 8.64
N ASN A 322 13.26 25.47 8.49
CA ASN A 322 12.95 26.76 9.09
C ASN A 322 11.76 27.41 8.39
N ARG A 323 11.76 27.44 7.05
CA ARG A 323 10.60 27.91 6.29
C ARG A 323 9.34 27.13 6.63
N ILE A 324 9.40 25.79 6.63
CA ILE A 324 8.24 24.95 6.96
C ILE A 324 7.76 25.26 8.38
N LYS A 325 8.67 25.32 9.36
CA LYS A 325 8.31 25.66 10.74
C LYS A 325 7.58 27.02 10.81
N GLU A 326 8.08 28.05 10.15
CA GLU A 326 7.46 29.37 10.17
C GLU A 326 6.11 29.40 9.44
N GLU A 327 5.96 28.70 8.32
CA GLU A 327 4.67 28.57 7.62
C GLU A 327 3.64 27.77 8.44
N VAL A 328 4.06 26.68 9.09
CA VAL A 328 3.21 25.93 10.03
C VAL A 328 2.81 26.80 11.23
N LYS A 329 3.74 27.60 11.77
CA LYS A 329 3.48 28.54 12.87
C LYS A 329 2.45 29.61 12.50
N LYS A 330 2.56 30.16 11.28
CA LYS A 330 1.57 31.08 10.74
C LYS A 330 0.21 30.39 10.58
N LEU A 331 0.19 29.21 9.97
CA LEU A 331 -1.04 28.42 9.77
C LEU A 331 -1.73 28.06 11.10
N TRP A 332 -0.95 27.75 12.14
CA TRP A 332 -1.46 27.51 13.48
C TRP A 332 -2.20 28.74 14.03
N LYS A 333 -1.56 29.92 13.97
CA LYS A 333 -2.16 31.18 14.44
C LYS A 333 -3.46 31.53 13.72
N ASP A 334 -3.48 31.29 12.41
CA ASP A 334 -4.66 31.51 11.58
C ASP A 334 -5.79 30.51 11.91
N THR A 335 -5.47 29.34 12.48
CA THR A 335 -6.42 28.27 12.80
C THR A 335 -6.98 28.36 14.22
N PHE A 336 -6.11 28.55 15.23
CA PHE A 336 -6.48 28.44 16.65
C PHE A 336 -6.58 29.79 17.36
N HIS A 337 -5.97 30.84 16.80
CA HIS A 337 -5.95 32.19 17.40
C HIS A 337 -5.36 32.25 18.82
N ASP A 338 -4.45 31.31 19.14
CA ASP A 338 -3.74 31.29 20.42
C ASP A 338 -2.81 32.50 20.60
N SER A 339 -2.50 32.81 21.86
CA SER A 339 -1.60 33.92 22.20
C SER A 339 -0.18 33.73 21.64
N ASP A 340 0.50 34.83 21.32
CA ASP A 340 1.90 34.78 20.88
C ASP A 340 2.82 34.06 21.88
N ALA A 341 2.56 34.21 23.18
CA ALA A 341 3.33 33.55 24.23
C ALA A 341 3.20 32.02 24.14
N PHE A 342 1.98 31.52 23.99
CA PHE A 342 1.71 30.10 23.82
C PHE A 342 2.30 29.54 22.52
N VAL A 343 2.07 30.23 21.40
CA VAL A 343 2.57 29.78 20.10
C VAL A 343 4.10 29.75 20.08
N ASN A 344 4.77 30.73 20.70
CA ASN A 344 6.23 30.69 20.81
C ASN A 344 6.69 29.51 21.69
N LEU A 345 6.08 29.29 22.85
CA LEU A 345 6.38 28.14 23.70
C LEU A 345 6.24 26.82 22.94
N TYR A 346 5.12 26.62 22.23
CA TYR A 346 4.86 25.41 21.48
C TYR A 346 5.91 25.21 20.37
N PHE A 347 6.16 26.22 19.54
CA PHE A 347 7.09 26.07 18.42
C PHE A 347 8.57 26.02 18.84
N ASP A 348 8.92 26.51 20.04
CA ASP A 348 10.28 26.47 20.54
C ASP A 348 10.57 25.17 21.32
N ARG A 349 9.58 24.64 22.04
CA ARG A 349 9.78 23.50 22.95
C ARG A 349 9.05 22.22 22.56
N VAL A 350 7.92 22.29 21.85
CA VAL A 350 7.09 21.12 21.50
C VAL A 350 7.26 20.72 20.03
N TYR A 351 7.22 21.68 19.10
CA TYR A 351 7.36 21.41 17.67
C TYR A 351 8.69 20.71 17.38
N ARG A 352 8.61 19.61 16.64
CA ARG A 352 9.77 18.87 16.15
C ARG A 352 9.58 18.60 14.65
N PRO A 353 10.53 18.99 13.79
CA PRO A 353 10.48 18.70 12.36
C PRO A 353 10.22 17.22 12.06
N GLU A 354 10.85 16.33 12.82
CA GLU A 354 10.75 14.87 12.65
C GLU A 354 9.35 14.30 12.95
N TYR A 355 8.52 15.01 13.69
CA TYR A 355 7.13 14.62 13.98
C TYR A 355 6.12 15.42 13.16
N ASN A 356 6.58 16.33 12.29
CA ASN A 356 5.73 17.15 11.45
C ASN A 356 5.26 16.37 10.23
N ILE A 357 3.95 16.35 10.00
CA ILE A 357 3.37 15.92 8.74
C ILE A 357 2.75 17.17 8.12
N CYS A 358 3.10 17.49 6.87
CA CYS A 358 2.54 18.65 6.18
C CYS A 358 2.22 18.34 4.72
N CYS A 359 1.18 19.01 4.22
CA CYS A 359 0.84 19.05 2.81
C CYS A 359 1.32 20.39 2.25
N GLN A 360 2.16 20.33 1.21
CA GLN A 360 2.63 21.52 0.49
C GLN A 360 1.92 21.61 -0.87
N LEU A 361 1.29 22.76 -1.13
CA LEU A 361 0.73 23.11 -2.45
C LEU A 361 1.49 24.33 -2.98
N ASP A 362 1.93 24.29 -4.23
CA ASP A 362 2.73 25.35 -4.85
C ASP A 362 3.93 25.78 -3.97
N TYR A 363 4.58 24.80 -3.34
CA TYR A 363 5.70 24.98 -2.42
C TYR A 363 5.38 25.70 -1.10
N HIS A 364 4.11 25.89 -0.73
CA HIS A 364 3.70 26.46 0.56
C HIS A 364 2.90 25.46 1.40
N VAL A 365 3.12 25.47 2.71
CA VAL A 365 2.37 24.64 3.66
C VAL A 365 0.89 25.05 3.65
N SER A 366 0.04 24.14 3.18
CA SER A 366 -1.42 24.31 3.13
C SER A 366 -2.14 23.56 4.25
N ALA A 367 -1.51 22.53 4.82
CA ALA A 367 -2.00 21.82 5.98
C ALA A 367 -0.84 21.19 6.76
N ALA A 368 -0.97 21.09 8.09
CA ALA A 368 0.05 20.48 8.93
C ALA A 368 -0.52 19.92 10.23
N LEU A 369 0.20 18.96 10.81
CA LEU A 369 -0.01 18.43 12.15
C LEU A 369 1.29 17.89 12.74
N GLN A 370 1.32 17.68 14.05
CA GLN A 370 2.41 17.00 14.76
C GLN A 370 1.96 15.62 15.26
N THR A 371 2.84 14.63 15.17
CA THR A 371 2.66 13.25 15.64
C THR A 371 3.52 12.96 16.86
N LEU A 372 3.26 13.67 17.97
CA LEU A 372 4.15 13.71 19.13
C LEU A 372 4.17 12.36 19.88
N PRO A 373 5.33 11.85 20.33
CA PRO A 373 5.39 10.59 21.07
C PRO A 373 4.85 10.76 22.50
N TYR A 374 3.79 10.03 22.82
CA TYR A 374 3.20 9.92 24.16
C TYR A 374 2.91 8.45 24.42
N PRO A 375 3.87 7.66 24.95
CA PRO A 375 3.65 6.24 25.20
C PRO A 375 2.41 6.00 26.06
N LEU A 376 1.60 5.03 25.67
CA LEU A 376 0.47 4.58 26.49
C LEU A 376 0.99 3.51 27.44
N LEU A 377 0.87 3.74 28.75
CA LEU A 377 0.96 2.66 29.71
C LEU A 377 -0.29 1.81 29.58
N TYR A 378 -0.14 0.53 29.27
CA TYR A 378 -1.20 -0.45 29.16
C TYR A 378 -0.87 -1.65 30.04
N HIS A 379 -1.43 -1.66 31.26
CA HIS A 379 -1.20 -2.66 32.31
C HIS A 379 0.27 -2.98 32.57
N GLY A 380 1.06 -1.94 32.85
CA GLY A 380 2.50 -2.07 33.12
C GLY A 380 3.37 -2.20 31.87
N THR A 381 2.77 -2.30 30.67
CA THR A 381 3.51 -2.31 29.40
C THR A 381 3.46 -0.93 28.76
N GLU A 382 4.60 -0.35 28.43
CA GLU A 382 4.63 0.88 27.62
C GLU A 382 4.44 0.54 26.14
N VAL A 383 3.46 1.20 25.54
CA VAL A 383 3.07 0.98 24.16
C VAL A 383 3.29 2.26 23.36
N LYS A 384 4.06 2.15 22.26
CA LYS A 384 4.28 3.27 21.32
C LYS A 384 2.95 3.85 20.87
N THR A 385 2.72 5.10 21.26
CA THR A 385 1.47 5.84 21.00
C THR A 385 1.83 7.26 20.63
N ALA A 386 1.12 7.82 19.66
CA ALA A 386 1.30 9.20 19.22
C ALA A 386 0.11 10.07 19.66
N TYR A 387 0.39 11.31 20.02
CA TYR A 387 -0.60 12.34 20.20
C TYR A 387 -0.65 13.23 18.95
N ILE A 388 -1.80 13.29 18.29
CA ILE A 388 -2.01 14.15 17.12
C ILE A 388 -2.30 15.57 17.61
N SER A 389 -1.40 16.49 17.33
CA SER A 389 -1.48 17.88 17.77
C SER A 389 -1.54 18.85 16.60
N GLY A 390 -2.33 19.92 16.74
CA GLY A 390 -2.25 21.07 15.84
C GLY A 390 -2.77 20.85 14.43
N VAL A 391 -3.77 19.99 14.24
CA VAL A 391 -4.32 19.71 12.90
C VAL A 391 -4.88 20.99 12.29
N SER A 392 -4.12 21.57 11.36
CA SER A 392 -4.39 22.87 10.76
C SER A 392 -4.51 22.74 9.26
N VAL A 393 -5.50 23.40 8.66
CA VAL A 393 -5.74 23.43 7.22
C VAL A 393 -6.12 24.85 6.82
N GLN A 394 -5.40 25.40 5.84
CA GLN A 394 -5.66 26.73 5.28
C GLN A 394 -7.11 26.82 4.82
N GLU A 395 -7.78 27.92 5.13
CA GLU A 395 -9.22 28.05 4.96
C GLU A 395 -9.69 27.82 3.51
N GLU A 396 -8.96 28.38 2.55
CA GLU A 396 -9.19 28.25 1.10
C GLU A 396 -9.06 26.80 0.59
N SER A 397 -8.27 26.00 1.32
CA SER A 397 -7.98 24.58 1.05
C SER A 397 -8.98 23.64 1.77
N ARG A 398 -9.88 24.16 2.61
CA ARG A 398 -10.89 23.36 3.29
C ARG A 398 -11.92 22.82 2.28
N LYS A 399 -12.55 21.69 2.62
CA LYS A 399 -13.52 20.95 1.77
C LYS A 399 -12.94 20.33 0.50
N GLN A 400 -11.62 20.36 0.31
CA GLN A 400 -10.90 19.67 -0.76
C GLN A 400 -10.28 18.33 -0.32
N ASN A 401 -10.77 17.76 0.79
CA ASN A 401 -10.23 16.55 1.46
C ASN A 401 -8.77 16.64 1.96
N ILE A 402 -8.15 17.82 1.95
CA ILE A 402 -6.76 18.02 2.39
C ILE A 402 -6.55 17.58 3.85
N GLY A 403 -7.44 17.96 4.76
CA GLY A 403 -7.33 17.53 6.17
C GLY A 403 -7.43 16.01 6.37
N SER A 404 -8.33 15.34 5.64
CA SER A 404 -8.45 13.88 5.74
C SER A 404 -7.23 13.18 5.12
N ASN A 405 -6.68 13.75 4.05
CA ASN A 405 -5.44 13.25 3.47
C ASN A 405 -4.24 13.40 4.40
N LEU A 406 -4.11 14.55 5.06
CA LEU A 406 -3.10 14.80 6.08
C LEU A 406 -3.17 13.76 7.21
N MET A 407 -4.38 13.45 7.69
CA MET A 407 -4.58 12.39 8.69
C MET A 407 -4.16 11.02 8.16
N ALA A 408 -4.53 10.68 6.92
CA ALA A 408 -4.13 9.42 6.30
C ALA A 408 -2.60 9.28 6.18
N GLN A 409 -1.90 10.34 5.77
CA GLN A 409 -0.44 10.38 5.73
C GLN A 409 0.17 10.16 7.13
N ALA A 410 -0.37 10.85 8.15
CA ALA A 410 0.08 10.69 9.52
C ALA A 410 -0.11 9.25 10.02
N HIS A 411 -1.30 8.68 9.81
CA HIS A 411 -1.60 7.29 10.19
C HIS A 411 -0.69 6.27 9.50
N PHE A 412 -0.46 6.45 8.20
CA PHE A 412 0.40 5.56 7.41
C PHE A 412 1.85 5.66 7.88
N SER A 413 2.36 6.87 8.13
CA SER A 413 3.70 7.09 8.70
C SER A 413 3.82 6.42 10.07
N LEU A 414 2.86 6.65 10.97
CA LEU A 414 2.84 6.05 12.31
C LEU A 414 2.86 4.53 12.28
N PHE A 415 2.12 3.90 11.37
CA PHE A 415 2.10 2.44 11.21
C PHE A 415 3.49 1.86 10.91
N HIS A 416 4.26 2.53 10.05
CA HIS A 416 5.60 2.10 9.66
C HIS A 416 6.67 2.39 10.73
N HIS A 417 6.36 3.24 11.71
CA HIS A 417 7.19 3.47 12.89
C HIS A 417 6.81 2.56 14.08
N ASP A 418 6.03 1.50 13.83
CA ASP A 418 5.51 0.55 14.81
C ASP A 418 4.66 1.19 15.92
N VAL A 419 4.03 2.33 15.63
CA VAL A 419 3.10 2.96 16.57
C VAL A 419 1.80 2.14 16.59
N VAL A 420 1.29 1.88 17.79
CA VAL A 420 0.12 1.02 18.00
C VAL A 420 -1.16 1.84 18.08
N PHE A 421 -1.12 2.98 18.76
CA PHE A 421 -2.28 3.85 18.97
C PHE A 421 -1.97 5.30 18.59
N ALA A 422 -2.99 6.05 18.22
CA ALA A 422 -2.94 7.51 18.12
C ALA A 422 -4.08 8.11 18.93
N ALA A 423 -3.81 9.16 19.69
CA ALA A 423 -4.79 9.85 20.53
C ALA A 423 -4.87 11.34 20.17
N LEU A 424 -6.03 11.95 20.40
CA LEU A 424 -6.24 13.39 20.20
C LEU A 424 -7.41 13.90 21.04
N ILE A 425 -7.47 15.23 21.19
CA ILE A 425 -8.61 15.94 21.76
C ILE A 425 -9.22 16.82 20.66
N PRO A 426 -10.47 16.57 20.25
CA PRO A 426 -11.14 17.45 19.29
C PRO A 426 -11.40 18.83 19.91
N ALA A 427 -10.93 19.89 19.25
CA ALA A 427 -11.06 21.28 19.74
C ALA A 427 -12.51 21.80 19.71
N GLU A 428 -13.37 21.22 18.86
CA GLU A 428 -14.76 21.64 18.66
C GLU A 428 -15.70 20.43 18.61
N PRO A 429 -16.98 20.57 19.02
CA PRO A 429 -17.92 19.44 19.07
C PRO A 429 -18.13 18.70 17.74
N TRP A 430 -18.10 19.40 16.61
CA TRP A 430 -18.29 18.76 15.29
C TRP A 430 -17.08 17.93 14.86
N LEU A 431 -15.89 18.20 15.42
CA LEU A 431 -14.67 17.48 15.08
C LEU A 431 -14.71 16.03 15.55
N TYR A 432 -15.50 15.70 16.58
CA TYR A 432 -15.66 14.30 17.02
C TYR A 432 -16.23 13.41 15.91
N ASP A 433 -17.21 13.91 15.15
CA ASP A 433 -17.79 13.18 14.04
C ASP A 433 -16.82 13.12 12.84
N TRP A 434 -16.01 14.17 12.66
CA TRP A 434 -14.99 14.20 11.61
C TRP A 434 -13.85 13.20 11.88
N TYR A 435 -13.30 13.19 13.09
CA TYR A 435 -12.29 12.22 13.52
C TYR A 435 -12.85 10.80 13.60
N GLY A 436 -14.14 10.63 13.96
CA GLY A 436 -14.83 9.35 13.88
C GLY A 436 -14.78 8.74 12.47
N LYS A 437 -14.93 9.56 11.42
CA LYS A 437 -14.77 9.12 10.03
C LYS A 437 -13.32 8.74 9.67
N GLN A 438 -12.33 9.23 10.42
CA GLN A 438 -10.92 8.84 10.30
C GLN A 438 -10.57 7.61 11.15
N GLY A 439 -11.55 6.98 11.82
CA GLY A 439 -11.37 5.75 12.59
C GLY A 439 -11.05 5.94 14.07
N TYR A 440 -11.20 7.15 14.62
CA TYR A 440 -11.07 7.40 16.05
C TYR A 440 -12.35 7.02 16.81
N ALA A 441 -12.19 6.47 18.02
CA ALA A 441 -13.25 6.14 18.95
C ALA A 441 -13.13 6.95 20.24
N ARG A 442 -14.25 7.19 20.94
CA ARG A 442 -14.30 7.91 22.23
C ARG A 442 -14.01 6.95 23.39
N CYS A 443 -12.83 6.36 23.42
CA CYS A 443 -12.42 5.35 24.43
C CYS A 443 -11.27 5.80 25.34
N ILE A 444 -10.91 7.08 25.31
CA ILE A 444 -9.93 7.70 26.20
C ILE A 444 -10.46 9.03 26.73
N THR A 445 -10.11 9.40 27.96
CA THR A 445 -10.60 10.63 28.60
C THR A 445 -9.44 11.51 29.04
N CYS A 446 -9.50 12.81 28.74
CA CYS A 446 -8.58 13.79 29.30
C CYS A 446 -9.07 14.24 30.68
N MET A 447 -8.28 13.98 31.71
CA MET A 447 -8.57 14.37 33.08
C MET A 447 -8.06 15.78 33.36
N PRO A 448 -8.69 16.53 34.29
CA PRO A 448 -8.15 17.78 34.81
C PRO A 448 -6.69 17.65 35.26
N ASN A 449 -5.90 18.70 35.03
CA ASN A 449 -4.52 18.72 35.49
C ASN A 449 -4.47 18.60 37.03
N PRO A 450 -3.46 17.91 37.59
CA PRO A 450 -3.24 17.87 39.04
C PRO A 450 -3.16 19.28 39.62
N ALA A 451 -3.71 19.48 40.82
CA ALA A 451 -3.70 20.79 41.47
C ALA A 451 -2.27 21.33 41.72
N ASP A 452 -1.29 20.45 41.83
CA ASP A 452 0.13 20.73 42.00
C ASP A 452 0.94 20.70 40.70
N ALA A 453 0.29 20.62 39.51
CA ALA A 453 0.96 20.48 38.21
C ALA A 453 2.04 21.55 37.98
N ALA A 454 1.82 22.78 38.46
CA ALA A 454 2.75 23.90 38.32
C ALA A 454 4.09 23.71 39.08
N THR A 455 4.14 22.81 40.06
CA THR A 455 5.27 22.71 41.01
C THR A 455 5.74 21.29 41.30
N VAL A 456 4.96 20.27 40.93
CA VAL A 456 5.28 18.87 41.23
C VAL A 456 6.61 18.46 40.56
N PRO A 457 7.56 17.86 41.30
CA PRO A 457 8.75 17.29 40.69
C PRO A 457 8.41 16.10 39.78
N PHE A 458 9.12 15.96 38.65
CA PHE A 458 8.84 14.88 37.69
C PHE A 458 8.88 13.49 38.32
N ALA A 459 9.85 13.20 39.19
CA ALA A 459 9.94 11.88 39.83
C ALA A 459 8.70 11.52 40.68
N GLU A 460 8.07 12.52 41.32
CA GLU A 460 6.85 12.31 42.09
C GLU A 460 5.65 12.11 41.16
N TYR A 461 5.55 12.93 40.12
CA TYR A 461 4.52 12.79 39.10
C TYR A 461 4.61 11.45 38.34
N ASP A 462 5.81 11.04 37.92
CA ASP A 462 6.05 9.81 37.18
C ASP A 462 5.59 8.58 37.97
N LYS A 463 5.84 8.58 39.28
CA LYS A 463 5.32 7.56 40.19
C LYS A 463 3.80 7.50 40.16
N ARG A 464 3.11 8.65 40.25
CA ARG A 464 1.63 8.72 40.25
C ARG A 464 1.03 8.26 38.92
N GLN A 465 1.57 8.69 37.78
CA GLN A 465 1.03 8.26 36.47
C GLN A 465 1.24 6.75 36.24
N ARG A 466 2.35 6.18 36.72
CA ARG A 466 2.67 4.74 36.57
C ARG A 466 1.88 3.82 37.49
N GLU A 467 1.23 4.36 38.52
CA GLU A 467 0.27 3.62 39.36
C GLU A 467 -1.07 3.37 38.63
N ARG A 468 -1.31 4.05 37.48
CA ARG A 468 -2.52 3.86 36.66
C ARG A 468 -2.41 2.61 35.80
N THR A 469 -3.56 2.02 35.49
CA THR A 469 -3.64 0.83 34.62
C THR A 469 -3.52 1.16 33.13
N CYS A 470 -4.16 2.26 32.70
CA CYS A 470 -4.16 2.69 31.30
C CYS A 470 -4.09 4.22 31.18
N THR A 471 -2.92 4.78 30.89
CA THR A 471 -2.73 6.24 30.78
C THR A 471 -1.67 6.63 29.75
N LEU A 472 -1.85 7.77 29.07
CA LEU A 472 -0.74 8.38 28.33
C LEU A 472 0.29 8.90 29.31
N LEU A 473 1.55 8.52 29.09
CA LEU A 473 2.68 8.92 29.91
C LEU A 473 3.26 10.23 29.42
N HIS A 474 3.64 11.08 30.36
CA HIS A 474 4.45 12.27 30.13
C HIS A 474 5.89 12.03 30.57
N ASN A 475 6.83 12.57 29.83
CA ASN A 475 8.23 12.65 30.25
C ASN A 475 8.52 13.97 30.99
N GLU A 476 9.75 14.11 31.47
CA GLU A 476 10.19 15.29 32.23
C GLU A 476 10.10 16.58 31.41
N GLU A 477 10.46 16.55 30.12
CA GLU A 477 10.39 17.71 29.25
C GLU A 477 8.93 18.17 29.05
N GLN A 478 8.01 17.23 28.84
CA GLN A 478 6.59 17.50 28.65
C GLN A 478 5.96 18.12 29.91
N LEU A 479 6.27 17.59 31.10
CA LEU A 479 5.84 18.23 32.36
C LEU A 479 6.42 19.65 32.49
N ALA A 480 7.69 19.84 32.14
CA ALA A 480 8.33 21.15 32.20
C ALA A 480 7.76 22.15 31.17
N VAL A 481 7.21 21.69 30.04
CA VAL A 481 6.47 22.56 29.11
C VAL A 481 5.14 22.99 29.72
N VAL A 482 4.40 22.07 30.34
CA VAL A 482 3.11 22.38 31.00
C VAL A 482 3.31 23.35 32.16
N GLN A 483 4.35 23.17 32.96
CA GLN A 483 4.70 24.11 34.04
C GLN A 483 5.01 25.51 33.50
N GLU A 484 5.74 25.59 32.38
CA GLU A 484 6.06 26.85 31.73
C GLU A 484 4.82 27.52 31.12
N ASP A 485 3.92 26.74 30.53
CA ASP A 485 2.63 27.22 30.01
C ASP A 485 1.76 27.82 31.12
N ILE A 486 1.61 27.11 32.26
CA ILE A 486 0.93 27.62 33.45
C ILE A 486 1.57 28.93 33.93
N ARG A 487 2.91 28.99 33.95
CA ARG A 487 3.67 30.17 34.38
C ARG A 487 3.44 31.37 33.45
N LEU A 488 3.42 31.14 32.13
CA LEU A 488 3.19 32.16 31.11
C LEU A 488 1.74 32.67 31.15
N ALA A 489 0.77 31.77 31.33
CA ALA A 489 -0.63 32.12 31.45
C ALA A 489 -0.91 32.94 32.72
N GLY A 490 -0.23 32.64 33.83
CA GLY A 490 -0.28 33.44 35.06
C GLY A 490 -1.71 33.64 35.57
N LYS A 491 -2.20 34.88 35.59
CA LYS A 491 -3.58 35.20 36.03
C LYS A 491 -4.67 34.75 35.05
N ASP A 492 -4.28 34.46 33.82
CA ASP A 492 -5.19 34.03 32.75
C ASP A 492 -5.26 32.50 32.64
N TYR A 493 -4.48 31.76 33.44
CA TYR A 493 -4.58 30.31 33.52
C TYR A 493 -5.98 29.88 33.99
N ARG A 494 -6.64 29.01 33.22
CA ARG A 494 -7.99 28.49 33.49
C ARG A 494 -7.96 26.97 33.30
N PRO A 495 -7.54 26.20 34.31
CA PRO A 495 -7.48 24.75 34.17
C PRO A 495 -8.88 24.19 33.93
N ALA A 496 -8.96 23.16 33.08
CA ALA A 496 -10.17 22.36 32.95
C ALA A 496 -10.56 21.80 34.32
N THR A 497 -11.83 21.94 34.68
CA THR A 497 -12.38 21.44 35.96
C THR A 497 -13.13 20.13 35.80
N GLU A 498 -13.49 19.78 34.57
CA GLU A 498 -14.22 18.57 34.20
C GLU A 498 -13.37 17.72 33.26
N ALA A 499 -13.65 16.42 33.25
CA ALA A 499 -13.03 15.50 32.32
C ALA A 499 -13.58 15.71 30.90
N ILE A 500 -12.69 15.76 29.91
CA ILE A 500 -13.03 16.00 28.51
C ILE A 500 -12.93 14.68 27.75
N PRO A 501 -13.98 14.26 27.01
CA PRO A 501 -13.88 13.08 26.15
C PRO A 501 -12.79 13.29 25.08
N ALA A 502 -11.76 12.45 25.11
CA ALA A 502 -10.75 12.43 24.06
C ALA A 502 -11.05 11.27 23.09
N MET A 503 -10.25 11.12 22.05
CA MET A 503 -10.43 10.04 21.08
C MET A 503 -9.13 9.28 20.84
N LEU A 504 -9.25 7.98 20.57
CA LEU A 504 -8.14 7.08 20.27
C LEU A 504 -8.45 6.26 19.02
N ARG A 505 -7.43 6.08 18.18
CA ARG A 505 -7.45 5.25 16.97
C ARG A 505 -6.40 4.16 17.11
N ILE A 506 -6.75 2.94 16.71
CA ILE A 506 -5.78 1.87 16.50
C ILE A 506 -5.00 2.17 15.21
N ILE A 507 -3.68 2.27 15.31
CA ILE A 507 -2.78 2.39 14.16
C ILE A 507 -2.38 1.00 13.67
N ASN A 508 -1.93 0.11 14.56
CA ASN A 508 -1.53 -1.25 14.19
C ASN A 508 -2.47 -2.30 14.80
N ALA A 509 -3.39 -2.82 13.98
CA ALA A 509 -4.42 -3.75 14.45
C ALA A 509 -3.85 -5.07 14.99
N LYS A 510 -2.75 -5.59 14.40
CA LYS A 510 -2.12 -6.83 14.87
C LYS A 510 -1.53 -6.63 16.27
N SER A 511 -0.77 -5.55 16.44
CA SER A 511 -0.11 -5.24 17.73
C SER A 511 -1.12 -4.92 18.81
N ALA A 512 -2.16 -4.13 18.49
CA ALA A 512 -3.22 -3.79 19.43
C ALA A 512 -4.00 -5.04 19.89
N LEU A 513 -4.38 -5.91 18.95
CA LEU A 513 -5.02 -7.18 19.29
C LEU A 513 -4.09 -8.12 20.07
N GLN A 514 -2.79 -8.09 19.81
CA GLN A 514 -1.84 -8.90 20.56
C GLN A 514 -1.74 -8.45 22.02
N LEU A 515 -1.76 -7.13 22.29
CA LEU A 515 -1.83 -6.59 23.65
C LEU A 515 -3.09 -7.06 24.38
N TRP A 516 -4.25 -6.95 23.72
CA TRP A 516 -5.53 -7.42 24.25
C TRP A 516 -5.52 -8.94 24.50
N ALA A 517 -5.12 -9.74 23.51
CA ALA A 517 -5.09 -11.20 23.60
C ALA A 517 -4.19 -11.70 24.74
N SER A 518 -3.07 -11.03 24.98
CA SER A 518 -2.12 -11.41 26.05
C SER A 518 -2.77 -11.32 27.45
N ARG A 519 -3.79 -10.47 27.61
CA ARG A 519 -4.59 -10.34 28.83
C ARG A 519 -5.82 -11.25 28.88
N HIS A 520 -6.23 -11.78 27.72
CA HIS A 520 -7.39 -12.66 27.55
C HIS A 520 -6.97 -14.01 26.95
N PRO A 521 -6.12 -14.80 27.62
CA PRO A 521 -5.60 -16.06 27.08
C PRO A 521 -6.69 -17.10 26.77
N GLU A 522 -7.85 -17.00 27.43
CA GLU A 522 -9.05 -17.81 27.22
C GLU A 522 -9.83 -17.44 25.96
N ALA A 523 -9.59 -16.27 25.37
CA ALA A 523 -10.31 -15.82 24.19
C ALA A 523 -9.93 -16.67 22.97
N ALA A 524 -10.96 -17.21 22.30
CA ALA A 524 -10.84 -17.93 21.04
C ALA A 524 -11.86 -17.34 20.05
N CYS A 525 -11.40 -16.47 19.17
CA CYS A 525 -12.29 -15.81 18.21
C CYS A 525 -11.55 -15.38 16.94
N SER A 526 -12.32 -15.02 15.91
CA SER A 526 -11.80 -14.41 14.71
C SER A 526 -12.43 -13.03 14.50
N ILE A 527 -11.60 -12.03 14.21
CA ILE A 527 -12.02 -10.66 13.92
C ILE A 527 -11.62 -10.32 12.50
N ARG A 528 -12.55 -9.75 11.74
CA ARG A 528 -12.31 -9.23 10.40
C ARG A 528 -12.35 -7.71 10.44
N VAL A 529 -11.18 -7.09 10.37
CA VAL A 529 -11.08 -5.63 10.23
C VAL A 529 -11.34 -5.27 8.77
N LYS A 530 -12.25 -4.34 8.50
CA LYS A 530 -12.54 -3.86 7.13
C LYS A 530 -12.54 -2.34 7.07
N HIS A 531 -12.29 -1.83 5.87
CA HIS A 531 -12.43 -0.42 5.50
C HIS A 531 -11.50 0.55 6.27
N ASP A 532 -10.36 0.07 6.78
CA ASP A 532 -9.27 0.98 7.13
C ASP A 532 -8.64 1.50 5.83
N ARG A 533 -9.03 2.72 5.45
CA ARG A 533 -8.60 3.36 4.20
C ARG A 533 -7.18 3.89 4.31
N ASP A 534 -6.81 4.39 5.49
CA ASP A 534 -5.53 5.04 5.72
C ASP A 534 -4.41 4.01 5.89
N ILE A 535 -4.73 2.85 6.48
CA ILE A 535 -3.78 1.74 6.64
C ILE A 535 -4.42 0.45 6.10
N PRO A 536 -4.41 0.25 4.77
CA PRO A 536 -5.00 -0.94 4.17
C PRO A 536 -4.41 -2.26 4.69
N MET A 537 -3.19 -2.24 5.25
CA MET A 537 -2.53 -3.40 5.84
C MET A 537 -3.30 -3.93 7.05
N ASN A 538 -4.10 -3.11 7.72
CA ASN A 538 -4.96 -3.56 8.81
C ASN A 538 -6.18 -4.34 8.31
N ASN A 539 -6.54 -4.26 7.03
CA ASN A 539 -7.68 -4.96 6.49
C ASN A 539 -7.38 -6.45 6.29
N ALA A 540 -7.37 -7.24 7.37
CA ALA A 540 -7.22 -8.69 7.34
C ALA A 540 -8.20 -9.40 8.29
N TYR A 541 -8.13 -10.74 8.31
CA TYR A 541 -8.65 -11.55 9.41
C TYR A 541 -7.57 -11.72 10.47
N TYR A 542 -7.98 -11.68 11.73
CA TYR A 542 -7.14 -11.86 12.90
C TYR A 542 -7.74 -13.00 13.70
N ILE A 543 -6.98 -14.08 13.86
CA ILE A 543 -7.36 -15.24 14.65
C ILE A 543 -6.68 -15.12 16.00
N ILE A 544 -7.48 -15.10 17.06
CA ILE A 544 -7.05 -14.99 18.44
C ILE A 544 -7.28 -16.34 19.10
N GLU A 545 -6.22 -16.94 19.63
CA GLU A 545 -6.28 -18.19 20.38
C GLU A 545 -5.10 -18.26 21.34
N LYS A 546 -5.33 -18.70 22.59
CA LYS A 546 -4.26 -18.92 23.60
C LYS A 546 -3.38 -17.69 23.80
N GLY A 547 -4.00 -16.51 23.82
CA GLY A 547 -3.34 -15.22 23.99
C GLY A 547 -2.41 -14.79 22.84
N LYS A 548 -2.52 -15.43 21.68
CA LYS A 548 -1.74 -15.08 20.47
C LYS A 548 -2.64 -14.65 19.33
N VAL A 549 -2.12 -13.77 18.48
CA VAL A 549 -2.82 -13.27 17.30
C VAL A 549 -2.10 -13.67 16.01
N ARG A 550 -2.82 -14.38 15.14
CA ARG A 550 -2.39 -14.68 13.77
C ARG A 550 -3.18 -13.85 12.77
N LYS A 551 -2.48 -13.09 11.93
CA LYS A 551 -3.08 -12.38 10.79
C LYS A 551 -3.17 -13.33 9.60
N THR A 552 -4.30 -13.35 8.91
CA THR A 552 -4.53 -14.12 7.68
C THR A 552 -5.51 -13.39 6.76
N ASP A 553 -5.45 -13.70 5.47
CA ASP A 553 -6.44 -13.24 4.49
C ASP A 553 -7.46 -14.33 4.14
N GLU A 554 -7.26 -15.54 4.67
CA GLU A 554 -8.19 -16.65 4.51
C GLU A 554 -9.58 -16.26 5.04
N PRO A 555 -10.62 -16.33 4.18
CA PRO A 555 -11.97 -16.03 4.60
C PRO A 555 -12.41 -16.92 5.77
N ASN A 556 -12.93 -16.29 6.82
CA ASN A 556 -13.59 -16.98 7.92
C ASN A 556 -15.00 -16.43 8.07
N SER A 557 -16.01 -17.23 7.71
CA SER A 557 -17.42 -16.86 7.78
C SER A 557 -17.91 -16.58 9.20
N ASN A 558 -17.22 -17.09 10.22
CA ASN A 558 -17.54 -16.89 11.63
C ASN A 558 -16.84 -15.66 12.24
N ALA A 559 -16.07 -14.89 11.45
CA ALA A 559 -15.33 -13.74 11.96
C ALA A 559 -16.25 -12.55 12.28
N LYS A 560 -16.06 -11.94 13.46
CA LYS A 560 -16.73 -10.70 13.83
C LYS A 560 -16.15 -9.55 13.02
N ILE A 561 -16.98 -8.90 12.20
CA ILE A 561 -16.56 -7.79 11.35
C ILE A 561 -16.51 -6.51 12.19
N MET A 562 -15.41 -5.75 12.09
CA MET A 562 -15.24 -4.48 12.81
C MET A 562 -14.63 -3.41 11.89
N SER A 563 -15.09 -2.17 12.04
CA SER A 563 -14.36 -0.97 11.64
C SER A 563 -13.22 -0.69 12.62
N MET A 564 -12.34 0.27 12.28
CA MET A 564 -11.23 0.60 13.19
C MET A 564 -11.70 1.22 14.52
N ALA A 565 -12.74 2.05 14.47
CA ALA A 565 -13.33 2.62 15.68
C ALA A 565 -13.96 1.52 16.57
N GLN A 566 -14.69 0.56 15.96
CA GLN A 566 -15.27 -0.58 16.69
C GLN A 566 -14.19 -1.48 17.29
N LEU A 567 -13.05 -1.63 16.62
CA LEU A 567 -11.90 -2.36 17.16
C LEU A 567 -11.30 -1.63 18.37
N ALA A 568 -11.18 -0.30 18.31
CA ALA A 568 -10.74 0.50 19.45
C ALA A 568 -11.70 0.36 20.64
N GLU A 569 -13.01 0.47 20.41
CA GLU A 569 -14.04 0.26 21.44
C GLU A 569 -13.97 -1.14 22.04
N PHE A 570 -13.73 -2.16 21.22
CA PHE A 570 -13.58 -3.55 21.68
C PHE A 570 -12.36 -3.73 22.58
N ILE A 571 -11.19 -3.19 22.20
CA ILE A 571 -9.95 -3.34 22.95
C ILE A 571 -10.00 -2.56 24.26
N PHE A 572 -10.62 -1.37 24.24
CA PHE A 572 -10.62 -0.44 25.37
C PHE A 572 -11.88 -0.45 26.23
N ALA A 573 -12.82 -1.38 26.00
CA ALA A 573 -14.11 -1.43 26.68
C ALA A 573 -14.00 -1.36 28.21
N ASP A 574 -13.01 -2.03 28.79
CA ASP A 574 -12.81 -2.17 30.24
C ASP A 574 -11.51 -1.50 30.74
N GLU A 575 -10.87 -0.69 29.91
CA GLU A 575 -9.50 -0.20 30.15
C GLU A 575 -9.44 1.13 30.89
N MET A 576 -10.57 1.87 30.94
CA MET A 576 -10.68 3.21 31.54
C MET A 576 -9.51 4.12 31.15
N ALA A 577 -9.14 4.15 29.86
CA ALA A 577 -7.95 4.86 29.39
C ALA A 577 -8.03 6.37 29.65
N GLN A 578 -6.91 6.95 30.08
CA GLN A 578 -6.85 8.36 30.47
C GLN A 578 -5.64 9.09 29.88
N MET A 579 -5.71 10.41 29.86
CA MET A 579 -4.57 11.31 29.68
C MET A 579 -4.77 12.52 30.60
N GLU A 580 -3.71 13.27 30.89
CA GLU A 580 -3.73 14.49 31.70
C GLU A 580 -2.61 15.44 31.23
N LEU A 581 -2.39 16.57 31.89
CA LEU A 581 -1.29 17.51 31.59
C LEU A 581 -1.29 18.05 30.15
N MET A 582 -2.49 18.25 29.58
CA MET A 582 -2.60 18.93 28.30
C MET A 582 -2.35 20.44 28.49
N LEU A 583 -1.73 21.05 27.48
CA LEU A 583 -1.48 22.50 27.45
C LEU A 583 -2.80 23.28 27.45
N ASN A 584 -2.74 24.49 28.00
CA ASN A 584 -3.88 25.37 28.28
C ASN A 584 -4.57 25.94 27.04
#